data_AF-A0A358DBF0-F1
#
_entry.id   AF-A0A358DBF0-F1
#
_cell.length_a   1.000
_cell.length_b   1.000
_cell.length_c   1.000
_cell.angle_alpha   90.00
_cell.angle_beta   90.00
_cell.angle_gamma   90.00
#
_symmetry.space_group_name_H-M   'P 1'
#
loop_
_entity.id
_entity.type
_entity.pdbx_description
1 polymer ?
#
loop_
_entity_poly.entity_id
_entity_poly.type
_entity_poly.pdbx_seq_one_letter_code
_entity_poly.pdbx_strand_id
1 'polypeptide(L)' 'IWPGFGENMRILKWIVDRVHGNAASTEGPLGWMPQYDDIDWRGLDFPREKFDELMSMDRPEWL' A
#
# COMPACT_ATOMS: atom_id res chain seq x y z
N ILE A 1 -0.66 -11.65 4.36
CA ILE A 1 -1.89 -10.82 4.53
C ILE A 1 -2.47 -10.40 3.16
N TRP A 2 -1.64 -9.97 2.21
CA TRP A 2 -2.06 -9.64 0.83
C TRP A 2 -2.41 -10.88 -0.01
N PRO A 3 -3.49 -10.86 -0.84
CA PRO A 3 -3.89 -11.99 -1.69
C PRO A 3 -2.96 -12.28 -2.89
N GLY A 4 -2.22 -11.28 -3.39
CA GLY A 4 -1.29 -11.47 -4.51
C GLY A 4 -1.94 -11.62 -5.89
N PHE A 5 -1.21 -12.21 -6.85
CA PHE A 5 -1.65 -12.44 -8.23
C PHE A 5 -2.17 -11.17 -8.93
N GLY A 6 -3.40 -11.19 -9.46
CA GLY A 6 -4.01 -10.07 -10.17
C GLY A 6 -4.17 -8.83 -9.29
N GLU A 7 -4.29 -8.99 -7.97
CA GLU A 7 -4.44 -7.86 -7.04
C GLU A 7 -3.18 -6.98 -7.00
N ASN A 8 -2.01 -7.52 -7.38
CA ASN A 8 -0.77 -6.74 -7.49
C ASN A 8 -0.88 -5.58 -8.48
N MET A 9 -1.81 -5.64 -9.44
CA MET A 9 -2.07 -4.53 -10.36
C MET A 9 -2.50 -3.25 -9.64
N ARG A 10 -3.13 -3.35 -8.46
CA ARG A 10 -3.52 -2.19 -7.64
C ARG A 10 -2.29 -1.41 -7.16
N ILE A 11 -1.25 -2.13 -6.74
CA ILE A 11 0.02 -1.55 -6.29
C ILE A 11 0.81 -0.99 -7.47
N LEU A 12 0.87 -1.73 -8.59
CA LEU A 12 1.55 -1.25 -9.80
C LEU A 12 0.89 0.02 -10.35
N LYS A 13 -0.45 0.09 -10.31
CA LYS A 13 -1.18 1.31 -10.65
C LYS A 13 -0.75 2.48 -9.75
N TRP A 14 -0.72 2.27 -8.43
CA TRP A 14 -0.26 3.31 -7.49
C TRP A 14 1.16 3.78 -7.81
N ILE A 15 2.09 2.87 -8.12
CA ILE A 15 3.46 3.23 -8.52
C ILE A 15 3.45 4.14 -9.76
N VAL A 16 2.65 3.79 -10.78
CA VAL A 16 2.52 4.61 -11.99
C VAL A 16 1.92 5.98 -11.69
N ASP A 17 0.87 6.04 -10.86
CA ASP A 17 0.26 7.31 -10.47
C ASP A 17 1.25 8.19 -9.68
N ARG A 18 2.05 7.59 -8.79
CA ARG A 18 3.10 8.29 -8.03
C ARG A 18 4.16 8.92 -8.92
N VAL A 19 4.64 8.19 -9.92
CA VAL A 19 5.63 8.71 -10.88
C VAL A 19 5.10 9.92 -11.65
N HIS A 20 3.78 9.97 -11.91
CA HIS A 20 3.13 11.09 -12.57
C HIS A 20 2.64 12.20 -11.60
N GLY A 21 2.85 12.07 -10.30
CA GLY A 21 2.39 13.04 -9.30
C GLY A 21 0.88 13.00 -8.99
N ASN A 22 0.21 11.91 -9.35
CA ASN A 22 -1.26 11.75 -9.25
C ASN A 22 -1.73 10.93 -8.03
N ALA A 23 -0.82 10.49 -7.16
CA ALA A 23 -1.15 9.73 -5.95
C ALA A 23 -0.42 10.27 -4.72
N ALA A 24 -1.10 10.20 -3.57
CA ALA A 24 -0.51 10.57 -2.30
C ALA A 24 0.41 9.44 -1.78
N SER A 25 1.19 9.78 -0.76
CA SER A 25 2.05 8.85 -0.04
C SER A 25 2.42 9.41 1.32
N THR A 26 2.62 8.55 2.30
CA THR A 26 3.19 8.90 3.60
C THR A 26 4.64 8.46 3.69
N GLU A 27 5.47 9.27 4.33
CA GLU A 27 6.86 8.88 4.61
C GLU A 27 6.90 7.80 5.68
N GLY A 28 7.55 6.68 5.38
CA GLY A 28 7.82 5.58 6.29
C GLY A 28 9.31 5.30 6.40
N PRO A 29 9.72 4.38 7.29
CA PRO A 29 11.14 4.07 7.54
C PRO A 29 11.92 3.60 6.30
N LEU A 30 11.23 3.03 5.30
CA LEU A 30 11.82 2.53 4.04
C LEU A 30 11.52 3.43 2.85
N GLY A 31 11.01 4.64 3.09
CA GLY A 31 10.62 5.59 2.06
C GLY A 31 9.10 5.77 1.95
N TRP A 32 8.65 6.17 0.77
CA TRP A 32 7.26 6.55 0.53
C TRP A 32 6.34 5.34 0.42
N MET A 33 5.29 5.32 1.24
CA MET A 33 4.31 4.24 1.33
C MET A 33 2.91 4.74 0.90
N PRO A 34 2.08 3.90 0.26
CA PRO A 34 0.68 4.24 -0.03
C PRO A 34 -0.14 4.36 1.25
N GLN A 35 -1.15 5.23 1.24
CA GLN A 35 -2.24 5.18 2.22
C GLN A 35 -3.31 4.19 1.76
N TYR A 36 -4.16 3.75 2.69
CA TYR A 36 -5.30 2.88 2.34
C TYR A 36 -6.15 3.50 1.23
N ASP A 37 -6.42 4.81 1.33
CA ASP A 37 -7.30 5.52 0.39
C ASP A 37 -6.66 5.76 -0.99
N ASP A 38 -5.36 5.50 -1.15
CA ASP A 38 -4.65 5.58 -2.44
C ASP A 38 -4.81 4.31 -3.29
N ILE A 39 -5.35 3.24 -2.72
CA ILE A 39 -5.51 1.94 -3.36
C ILE A 39 -6.95 1.78 -3.83
N ASP A 40 -7.14 1.30 -5.06
CA ASP A 40 -8.45 0.92 -5.54
C ASP A 40 -8.90 -0.37 -4.84
N TRP A 41 -9.96 -0.34 -4.05
CA TRP A 41 -10.50 -1.51 -3.34
C TRP A 41 -11.72 -2.14 -4.03
N ARG A 42 -12.17 -1.59 -5.17
CA ARG A 42 -13.37 -2.10 -5.84
C ARG A 42 -13.18 -3.57 -6.19
N GLY A 43 -14.18 -4.38 -5.82
CA GLY A 43 -14.19 -5.82 -6.06
C GLY A 43 -13.27 -6.64 -5.16
N LEU A 44 -12.61 -6.04 -4.16
CA LEU A 44 -11.80 -6.75 -3.18
C LEU A 44 -12.23 -6.36 -1.76
N ASP A 45 -12.74 -7.33 -0.99
CA ASP A 45 -13.03 -7.13 0.42
C ASP A 45 -11.71 -7.13 1.22
N PHE A 46 -11.19 -5.94 1.48
CA PHE A 46 -9.94 -5.73 2.19
C PHE A 46 -10.10 -4.62 3.23
N PRO A 47 -10.41 -4.96 4.50
CA PRO A 47 -10.62 -3.98 5.56
C PRO A 47 -9.38 -3.13 5.82
N ARG A 48 -9.60 -1.89 6.28
CA ARG A 48 -8.52 -0.95 6.61
C ARG A 48 -7.59 -1.50 7.68
N GLU A 49 -8.14 -2.16 8.69
CA GLU A 49 -7.38 -2.75 9.79
C GLU A 49 -6.37 -3.78 9.30
N LYS A 50 -6.77 -4.56 8.29
CA LYS A 50 -5.91 -5.56 7.64
C LYS A 50 -4.81 -4.92 6.79
N PHE A 51 -5.10 -3.76 6.18
CA PHE A 51 -4.09 -2.97 5.49
C PHE A 51 -3.11 -2.35 6.45
N ASP A 52 -3.59 -1.78 7.55
CA ASP A 52 -2.75 -1.18 8.58
C ASP A 52 -1.83 -2.22 9.21
N GLU A 53 -2.31 -3.44 9.43
CA GLU A 53 -1.48 -4.59 9.84
C GLU A 53 -0.44 -4.96 8.78
N LEU A 54 -0.84 -5.06 7.51
CA LEU A 54 0.08 -5.36 6.40
C LEU A 54 1.18 -4.29 6.25
N MET A 55 0.83 -3.03 6.50
CA MET A 55 1.73 -1.88 6.39
C MET A 55 2.46 -1.58 7.69
N SER A 56 2.16 -2.31 8.76
CA SER A 56 2.83 -2.17 10.03
C SER A 56 4.30 -2.58 9.88
N MET A 57 5.17 -1.69 10.32
CA MET A 57 6.61 -1.90 10.32
C MET A 57 7.09 -1.94 11.76
N ASP A 58 7.38 -3.14 12.27
CA ASP A 58 7.93 -3.29 13.61
C ASP A 58 9.43 -2.95 13.57
N ARG A 59 9.80 -1.82 14.21
CA ARG A 59 11.17 -1.30 14.25
C ARG A 59 12.24 -2.31 14.74
N PRO A 60 11.95 -3.30 15.61
CA PRO A 60 12.96 -4.28 16.02
C PRO A 60 13.44 -5.22 14.90
N GLU A 61 12.68 -5.39 13.82
CA GLU A 61 13.03 -6.30 12.72
C GLU A 61 14.01 -5.68 11.71
N TRP A 62 14.24 -4.36 11.81
CA TRP A 62 15.02 -3.57 10.85
C TRP A 62 16.27 -2.91 11.46
N LEU A 63 16.59 -3.20 12.72
CA LEU A 63 17.81 -2.77 13.44
C LEU A 63 18.74 -3.98 13.67
#